data_AF-A0A9E3CN02-F1
#
_entry.id   AF-A0A9E3CN02-F1
#
_cell.length_a   1.000
_cell.length_b   1.000
_cell.length_c   1.000
_cell.angle_alpha   90.00
_cell.angle_beta   90.00
_cell.angle_gamma   90.00
#
_symmetry.space_group_name_H-M   'P 1'
#
loop_
_entity.id
_entity.type
_entity.pdbx_description
1 polymer ?
#
loop_
_entity_poly.entity_id
_entity_poly.type
_entity_poly.pdbx_seq_one_letter_code
_entity_poly.pdbx_strand_id
1 'polypeptide(L)'
;MRSLSERDALARLKRGKVRFQTHVKLNYEHRALSCRACPTPGVCCTDAHFVNVHITRLEAVAIRDRLARTPRLNEDERRAVYARARAAVGRYGLKASGDTFAQTFSCPLFAKGAGCLVHQRAKPAPCVQHACYEDWADVPPLDGQWREERRIERLNTETYGAAWEWLPLPVWLTLVDPYGDGAELEALARTWESRPARTPRERVPDRARPRNRTLPVLRA
;
A
#
# COMPACT_ATOMS: atom_id res chain seq x y z
N MET A 1 -7.71 23.54 -5.37
CA MET A 1 -6.66 23.77 -6.38
C MET A 1 -5.57 22.73 -6.19
N ARG A 2 -5.10 22.11 -7.27
CA ARG A 2 -3.89 21.27 -7.24
C ARG A 2 -2.69 22.21 -7.05
N SER A 3 -1.98 22.09 -5.94
CA SER A 3 -0.93 23.03 -5.54
C SER A 3 0.47 22.40 -5.57
N LEU A 4 0.56 21.09 -5.81
CA LEU A 4 1.81 20.34 -5.76
C LEU A 4 2.01 19.53 -7.05
N SER A 5 3.21 19.59 -7.62
CA SER A 5 3.58 18.72 -8.75
C SER A 5 3.69 17.26 -8.29
N GLU A 6 3.38 16.30 -9.17
CA GLU A 6 3.52 14.87 -8.86
C GLU A 6 4.95 14.51 -8.43
N ARG A 7 5.95 15.09 -9.08
CA ARG A 7 7.37 14.91 -8.73
C ARG A 7 7.67 15.35 -7.29
N ASP A 8 7.20 16.53 -6.90
CA ASP A 8 7.44 17.05 -5.55
C ASP A 8 6.64 16.27 -4.50
N ALA A 9 5.43 15.85 -4.84
CA ALA A 9 4.61 14.97 -4.01
C ALA A 9 5.28 13.62 -3.77
N LEU A 10 5.83 12.98 -4.80
CA LEU A 10 6.58 11.73 -4.67
C LEU A 10 7.83 11.91 -3.81
N ALA A 11 8.53 13.04 -3.95
CA ALA A 11 9.68 13.35 -3.10
C ALA A 11 9.27 13.53 -1.63
N ARG A 12 8.16 14.22 -1.35
CA ARG A 12 7.60 14.37 0.00
C ARG A 12 7.12 13.03 0.57
N LEU A 13 6.40 12.23 -0.23
CA LEU A 13 5.94 10.88 0.13
C LEU A 13 7.12 10.00 0.55
N LYS A 14 8.19 9.97 -0.27
CA LYS A 14 9.40 9.21 0.05
C LYS A 14 10.00 9.63 1.38
N ARG A 15 10.16 10.94 1.63
CA ARG A 15 10.70 11.44 2.91
C ARG A 15 9.81 11.07 4.10
N GLY A 16 8.50 11.21 3.96
CA GLY A 16 7.52 10.83 5.00
C GLY A 16 7.62 9.35 5.35
N LYS A 17 7.60 8.48 4.33
CA LYS A 17 7.70 7.03 4.50
C LYS A 17 9.03 6.58 5.06
N VAL A 18 10.15 7.17 4.64
CA VAL A 18 11.47 6.89 5.24
C VAL A 18 11.48 7.25 6.71
N ARG A 19 10.99 8.44 7.09
CA ARG A 19 10.90 8.83 8.50
C ARG A 19 10.02 7.87 9.30
N PHE A 20 8.87 7.47 8.76
CA PHE A 20 7.98 6.53 9.42
C PHE A 20 8.62 5.15 9.59
N GLN A 21 9.25 4.62 8.54
CA GLN A 21 10.01 3.36 8.60
C GLN A 21 11.14 3.42 9.62
N THR A 22 11.93 4.51 9.65
CA THR A 22 13.00 4.69 10.63
C THR A 22 12.44 4.72 12.05
N HIS A 23 11.33 5.42 12.28
CA HIS A 23 10.68 5.44 13.59
C HIS A 23 10.24 4.03 14.03
N VAL A 24 9.55 3.29 13.15
CA VAL A 24 9.12 1.92 13.43
C VAL A 24 10.31 1.00 13.70
N LYS A 25 11.36 1.10 12.87
CA LYS A 25 12.58 0.32 12.99
C LYS A 25 13.30 0.52 14.33
N LEU A 26 13.52 1.78 14.71
CA LEU A 26 14.27 2.11 15.92
C LEU A 26 13.48 1.77 17.19
N ASN A 27 12.17 2.01 17.20
CA ASN A 27 11.38 1.95 18.43
C ASN A 27 10.66 0.61 18.64
N TYR A 28 10.48 -0.20 17.60
CA TYR A 28 9.67 -1.42 17.68
C TYR A 28 10.32 -2.63 17.00
N GLU A 29 10.84 -2.51 15.77
CA GLU A 29 11.33 -3.70 15.02
C GLU A 29 12.51 -4.42 15.68
N HIS A 30 13.23 -3.81 16.63
CA HIS A 30 14.26 -4.51 17.41
C HIS A 30 13.71 -5.68 18.25
N ARG A 31 12.39 -5.75 18.43
CA ARG A 31 11.66 -6.81 19.14
C ARG A 31 10.95 -7.79 18.19
N ALA A 32 10.94 -7.48 16.90
CA ALA A 32 10.41 -8.38 15.89
C ALA A 32 11.49 -9.37 15.46
N LEU A 33 11.08 -10.60 15.13
CA LEU A 33 11.96 -11.53 14.44
C LEU A 33 12.35 -10.96 13.09
N SER A 34 13.63 -11.15 12.73
CA SER A 34 14.08 -10.87 11.37
C SER A 34 13.29 -11.73 10.38
N CYS A 35 13.09 -11.25 9.15
CA CYS A 35 12.44 -12.06 8.10
C CYS A 35 13.13 -13.41 7.85
N ARG A 36 14.41 -13.57 8.19
CA ARG A 36 15.13 -14.85 8.10
C ARG A 36 14.79 -15.82 9.24
N ALA A 37 14.47 -15.29 10.41
CA ALA A 37 14.11 -16.06 11.61
C ALA A 37 12.58 -16.22 11.77
N CYS A 38 11.79 -15.54 10.95
CA CYS A 38 10.34 -15.65 10.98
C CYS A 38 9.91 -17.08 10.58
N PRO A 39 9.00 -17.73 11.34
CA PRO A 39 8.61 -19.12 11.07
C PRO A 39 7.85 -19.30 9.75
N THR A 40 7.30 -18.21 9.21
CA THR A 40 6.53 -18.18 7.96
C THR A 40 7.05 -17.09 7.02
N PRO A 41 8.33 -17.16 6.60
CA PRO A 41 9.02 -16.06 5.94
C PRO A 41 8.39 -15.78 4.57
N GLY A 42 7.82 -14.59 4.41
CA GLY A 42 7.15 -14.17 3.17
C GLY A 42 5.76 -14.77 2.96
N VAL A 43 5.33 -15.74 3.77
CA VAL A 43 3.98 -16.31 3.72
C VAL A 43 2.94 -15.24 4.03
N CYS A 44 3.26 -14.32 4.95
CA CYS A 44 2.42 -13.16 5.27
C CYS A 44 2.09 -12.25 4.07
N CYS A 45 2.84 -12.37 2.95
CA CYS A 45 2.58 -11.65 1.71
C CYS A 45 1.92 -12.52 0.62
N THR A 46 2.05 -13.85 0.70
CA THR A 46 1.48 -14.79 -0.28
C THR A 46 0.12 -15.30 0.14
N ASP A 47 -0.17 -15.28 1.43
CA ASP A 47 -1.41 -15.79 1.99
C ASP A 47 -2.54 -14.77 1.83
N ALA A 48 -3.50 -15.14 1.00
CA ALA A 48 -4.71 -14.37 0.76
C ALA A 48 -5.67 -14.38 1.96
N HIS A 49 -5.34 -15.00 3.10
CA HIS A 49 -6.14 -14.89 4.32
C HIS A 49 -5.82 -13.63 5.15
N PHE A 50 -4.67 -13.00 4.94
CA PHE A 50 -4.18 -11.91 5.81
C PHE A 50 -3.94 -10.58 5.12
N VAL A 51 -3.65 -10.60 3.81
CA VAL A 51 -3.24 -9.39 3.10
C VAL A 51 -4.45 -8.60 2.64
N ASN A 52 -4.65 -7.46 3.29
CA ASN A 52 -5.67 -6.47 2.98
C ASN A 52 -5.01 -5.09 2.95
N VAL A 53 -4.34 -4.80 1.84
CA VAL A 53 -3.53 -3.58 1.69
C VAL A 53 -4.19 -2.66 0.70
N HIS A 54 -4.79 -1.59 1.20
CA HIS A 54 -5.24 -0.48 0.37
C HIS A 54 -4.14 0.57 0.29
N ILE A 55 -3.94 1.12 -0.90
CA ILE A 55 -2.99 2.21 -1.14
C ILE A 55 -3.69 3.37 -1.83
N THR A 56 -2.98 4.49 -1.93
CA THR A 56 -3.43 5.67 -2.68
C THR A 56 -2.75 5.75 -4.05
N ARG A 57 -3.26 6.63 -4.93
CA ARG A 57 -2.69 6.90 -6.25
C ARG A 57 -1.19 7.21 -6.18
N LEU A 58 -0.79 8.12 -5.28
CA LEU A 58 0.60 8.55 -5.15
C LEU A 58 1.53 7.39 -4.75
N GLU A 59 1.05 6.47 -3.91
CA GLU A 59 1.81 5.27 -3.56
C GLU A 59 1.91 4.28 -4.73
N ALA A 60 0.85 4.11 -5.50
CA ALA A 60 0.86 3.28 -6.70
C ALA A 60 1.88 3.79 -7.74
N VAL A 61 1.88 5.10 -7.98
CA VAL A 61 2.87 5.77 -8.85
C VAL A 61 4.28 5.58 -8.31
N ALA A 62 4.50 5.75 -7.00
CA ALA A 62 5.81 5.52 -6.39
C ALA A 62 6.28 4.06 -6.55
N ILE A 63 5.37 3.07 -6.50
CA ILE A 63 5.67 1.66 -6.73
C ILE A 63 6.04 1.42 -8.19
N ARG A 64 5.25 1.91 -9.15
CA ARG A 64 5.55 1.83 -10.59
C ARG A 64 6.93 2.40 -10.89
N ASP A 65 7.20 3.62 -10.45
CA ASP A 65 8.48 4.30 -10.66
C ASP A 65 9.64 3.52 -10.02
N ARG A 66 9.39 2.88 -8.86
CA ARG A 66 10.39 2.05 -8.20
C ARG A 66 10.71 0.79 -9.02
N LEU A 67 9.69 0.10 -9.53
CA LEU A 67 9.87 -1.09 -10.36
C LEU A 67 10.65 -0.73 -11.64
N ALA A 68 10.28 0.36 -12.31
CA ALA A 68 10.95 0.87 -13.50
C ALA A 68 12.44 1.22 -13.28
N ARG A 69 12.82 1.61 -12.05
CA ARG A 69 14.20 1.98 -11.68
C ARG A 69 14.90 0.90 -10.85
N THR A 70 14.41 -0.33 -10.86
CA THR A 70 15.07 -1.45 -10.16
C THR A 70 16.00 -2.17 -11.14
N PRO A 71 17.33 -2.07 -10.98
CA PRO A 71 18.28 -2.64 -11.95
C PRO A 71 18.23 -4.16 -12.05
N ARG A 72 17.80 -4.82 -10.98
CA ARG A 72 17.67 -6.29 -10.91
C ARG A 72 16.38 -6.81 -11.55
N LEU A 73 15.50 -5.95 -12.05
CA LEU A 73 14.29 -6.35 -12.75
C LEU A 73 14.42 -6.00 -14.22
N ASN A 74 14.44 -7.03 -15.07
CA ASN A 74 14.32 -6.88 -16.50
C ASN A 74 12.87 -6.52 -16.90
N GLU A 75 12.64 -6.32 -18.19
CA GLU A 75 11.34 -5.88 -18.71
C GLU A 75 10.23 -6.92 -18.51
N ASP A 76 10.53 -8.20 -18.72
CA ASP A 76 9.57 -9.30 -18.52
C ASP A 76 9.18 -9.45 -17.05
N GLU A 77 10.14 -9.32 -16.14
CA GLU A 77 9.90 -9.37 -14.70
C GLU A 77 9.03 -8.20 -14.23
N ARG A 78 9.19 -7.01 -14.83
CA ARG A 78 8.32 -5.85 -14.57
C ARG A 78 6.91 -6.12 -15.07
N ARG A 79 6.75 -6.59 -16.32
CA ARG A 79 5.45 -6.98 -16.89
C ARG A 79 4.76 -8.05 -16.05
N ALA A 80 5.51 -9.01 -15.53
CA ALA A 80 5.00 -10.07 -14.68
C ALA A 80 4.38 -9.54 -13.37
N VAL A 81 4.87 -8.41 -12.82
CA VAL A 81 4.23 -7.76 -11.65
C VAL A 81 2.81 -7.33 -11.98
N TYR A 82 2.62 -6.63 -13.11
CA TYR A 82 1.32 -6.13 -13.53
C TYR A 82 0.37 -7.27 -13.98
N ALA A 83 0.92 -8.31 -14.62
CA ALA A 83 0.17 -9.52 -14.92
C ALA A 83 -0.34 -10.21 -13.64
N ARG A 84 0.49 -10.33 -12.59
CA ARG A 84 0.05 -10.83 -11.28
C ARG A 84 -1.01 -9.94 -10.63
N ALA A 85 -0.88 -8.62 -10.77
CA ALA A 85 -1.88 -7.69 -10.25
C ALA A 85 -3.25 -7.91 -10.91
N ARG A 86 -3.30 -8.00 -12.26
CA ARG A 86 -4.54 -8.35 -12.99
C ARG A 86 -5.09 -9.70 -12.59
N ALA A 87 -4.24 -10.72 -12.48
CA ALA A 87 -4.65 -12.05 -12.06
C ALA A 87 -5.26 -12.03 -10.65
N ALA A 88 -4.69 -11.25 -9.72
CA ALA A 88 -5.24 -11.06 -8.38
C ALA A 88 -6.58 -10.32 -8.42
N VAL A 89 -6.72 -9.25 -9.22
CA VAL A 89 -7.99 -8.55 -9.40
C VAL A 89 -9.09 -9.50 -9.86
N GLY A 90 -8.83 -10.30 -10.90
CA GLY A 90 -9.78 -11.28 -11.42
C GLY A 90 -10.08 -12.40 -10.43
N ARG A 91 -9.05 -13.00 -9.82
CA ARG A 91 -9.18 -14.13 -8.89
C ARG A 91 -9.96 -13.79 -7.62
N TYR A 92 -9.72 -12.61 -7.05
CA TYR A 92 -10.32 -12.19 -5.77
C TYR A 92 -11.51 -11.24 -5.96
N GLY A 93 -11.92 -10.96 -7.20
CA GLY A 93 -13.04 -10.07 -7.49
C GLY A 93 -12.86 -8.67 -6.92
N LEU A 94 -11.63 -8.15 -6.96
CA LEU A 94 -11.31 -6.82 -6.42
C LEU A 94 -11.87 -5.74 -7.34
N LYS A 95 -12.42 -4.68 -6.75
CA LYS A 95 -13.08 -3.60 -7.52
C LYS A 95 -12.58 -2.23 -7.08
N ALA A 96 -12.69 -1.25 -7.99
CA ALA A 96 -12.42 0.16 -7.69
C ALA A 96 -13.58 0.87 -6.96
N SER A 97 -14.71 0.17 -6.79
CA SER A 97 -15.92 0.66 -6.13
C SER A 97 -16.45 -0.33 -5.11
N GLY A 98 -17.29 0.15 -4.19
CA GLY A 98 -17.82 -0.63 -3.08
C GLY A 98 -16.87 -0.73 -1.88
N ASP A 99 -17.31 -1.41 -0.82
CA ASP A 99 -16.45 -1.70 0.33
C ASP A 99 -15.56 -2.91 0.02
N THR A 100 -14.27 -2.63 -0.15
CA THR A 100 -13.23 -3.65 -0.41
C THR A 100 -12.33 -3.88 0.81
N PHE A 101 -12.61 -3.25 1.95
CA PHE A 101 -11.79 -3.38 3.16
C PHE A 101 -12.02 -4.70 3.90
N ALA A 102 -12.92 -5.56 3.46
CA ALA A 102 -13.04 -6.94 3.93
C ALA A 102 -12.36 -7.96 3.01
N GLN A 103 -11.91 -7.53 1.81
CA GLN A 103 -11.32 -8.42 0.82
C GLN A 103 -9.83 -8.60 1.08
N THR A 104 -9.37 -9.83 0.93
CA THR A 104 -7.98 -10.22 1.09
C THR A 104 -7.43 -10.83 -0.21
N PHE A 105 -6.12 -10.70 -0.46
CA PHE A 105 -5.52 -11.09 -1.74
C PHE A 105 -4.03 -11.40 -1.61
N SER A 106 -3.47 -12.29 -2.42
CA SER A 106 -2.01 -12.47 -2.47
C SER A 106 -1.31 -11.23 -3.05
N CYS A 107 -0.24 -10.76 -2.41
CA CYS A 107 0.44 -9.52 -2.80
C CYS A 107 1.21 -9.69 -4.13
N PRO A 108 0.88 -8.93 -5.20
CA PRO A 108 1.56 -9.06 -6.51
C PRO A 108 3.02 -8.59 -6.52
N LEU A 109 3.43 -7.83 -5.49
CA LEU A 109 4.80 -7.32 -5.32
C LEU A 109 5.73 -8.32 -4.63
N PHE A 110 5.22 -9.48 -4.19
CA PHE A 110 6.05 -10.55 -3.67
C PHE A 110 6.59 -11.41 -4.82
N ALA A 111 7.89 -11.71 -4.78
CA ALA A 111 8.55 -12.65 -5.67
C ALA A 111 9.26 -13.73 -4.85
N LYS A 112 8.99 -15.01 -5.17
CA LYS A 112 9.61 -16.14 -4.48
C LYS A 112 11.13 -16.05 -4.61
N GLY A 113 11.86 -16.24 -3.51
CA GLY A 113 13.32 -16.12 -3.46
C GLY A 113 13.87 -14.68 -3.38
N ALA A 114 13.10 -13.66 -3.77
CA ALA A 114 13.52 -12.25 -3.70
C ALA A 114 12.78 -11.43 -2.62
N GLY A 115 11.61 -11.90 -2.17
CA GLY A 115 10.77 -11.19 -1.21
C GLY A 115 9.96 -10.06 -1.86
N CYS A 116 9.65 -9.02 -1.08
CA CYS A 116 8.91 -7.85 -1.57
C CYS A 116 9.80 -6.96 -2.45
N LEU A 117 9.43 -6.80 -3.71
CA LEU A 117 10.19 -6.07 -4.74
C LEU A 117 10.37 -4.57 -4.44
N VAL A 118 9.56 -4.02 -3.52
CA VAL A 118 9.60 -2.61 -3.13
C VAL A 118 9.98 -2.36 -1.67
N HIS A 119 10.38 -3.41 -0.93
CA HIS A 119 10.51 -3.42 0.53
C HIS A 119 11.24 -2.20 1.12
N GLN A 120 12.35 -1.77 0.51
CA GLN A 120 13.18 -0.68 1.07
C GLN A 120 12.82 0.72 0.57
N ARG A 121 12.14 0.84 -0.58
CA ARG A 121 12.08 2.13 -1.30
C ARG A 121 10.67 2.60 -1.64
N ALA A 122 9.69 1.69 -1.70
CA ALA A 122 8.30 2.04 -1.95
C ALA A 122 7.29 1.15 -1.19
N LYS A 123 7.71 0.42 -0.14
CA LYS A 123 6.83 -0.38 0.74
C LYS A 123 5.62 0.46 1.17
N PRO A 124 4.37 0.04 0.88
CA PRO A 124 3.17 0.79 1.25
C PRO A 124 3.13 1.16 2.73
N ALA A 125 2.56 2.32 3.07
CA ALA A 125 2.44 2.76 4.46
C ALA A 125 1.74 1.74 5.37
N PRO A 126 0.63 1.09 4.96
CA PRO A 126 0.00 0.05 5.76
C PRO A 126 0.91 -1.14 6.04
N CYS A 127 1.87 -1.40 5.17
CA CYS A 127 2.82 -2.50 5.36
C CYS A 127 3.99 -2.12 6.27
N VAL A 128 4.24 -0.84 6.56
CA VAL A 128 5.46 -0.42 7.27
C VAL A 128 5.56 -1.05 8.65
N GLN A 129 4.46 -1.07 9.42
CA GLN A 129 4.39 -1.69 10.74
C GLN A 129 4.41 -3.22 10.70
N HIS A 130 4.34 -3.85 9.52
CA HIS A 130 4.36 -5.31 9.40
C HIS A 130 5.76 -5.85 9.63
N ALA A 131 5.92 -6.51 10.77
CA ALA A 131 7.04 -7.35 11.14
C ALA A 131 6.54 -8.58 11.94
N CYS A 132 7.38 -9.59 12.11
CA CYS A 132 7.00 -10.82 12.82
C CYS A 132 7.22 -10.64 14.34
N TYR A 133 6.26 -10.01 15.03
CA TYR A 133 6.30 -9.82 16.48
C TYR A 133 5.86 -11.09 17.21
N GLU A 134 6.51 -11.40 18.34
CA GLU A 134 6.10 -12.50 19.21
C GLU A 134 5.02 -12.05 20.21
N ASP A 135 5.05 -10.79 20.63
CA ASP A 135 4.13 -10.21 21.62
C ASP A 135 3.37 -9.00 21.08
N TRP A 136 2.08 -8.90 21.42
CA TRP A 136 1.24 -7.73 21.06
C TRP A 136 1.73 -6.42 21.68
N ALA A 137 2.41 -6.48 22.83
CA ALA A 137 2.95 -5.28 23.49
C ALA A 137 4.07 -4.61 22.69
N ASP A 138 4.73 -5.36 21.80
CA ASP A 138 5.85 -4.87 20.99
C ASP A 138 5.41 -4.34 19.62
N VAL A 139 4.15 -4.57 19.27
CA VAL A 139 3.54 -4.07 18.05
C VAL A 139 3.42 -2.53 18.08
N PRO A 140 3.86 -1.82 17.03
CA PRO A 140 3.67 -0.39 16.92
C PRO A 140 2.18 0.01 17.07
N PRO A 141 1.87 1.06 17.82
CA PRO A 141 0.49 1.51 17.95
C PRO A 141 -0.04 2.04 16.60
N LEU A 142 -1.34 1.82 16.36
CA LEU A 142 -1.99 2.15 15.09
C LEU A 142 -2.09 3.66 14.83
N ASP A 143 -2.04 4.48 15.88
CA ASP A 143 -2.08 5.94 15.78
C ASP A 143 -0.92 6.49 14.93
N GLY A 144 0.25 5.86 14.99
CA GLY A 144 1.42 6.14 14.16
C GLY A 144 1.13 5.94 12.67
N GLN A 145 0.56 4.78 12.31
CA GLN A 145 0.14 4.49 10.95
C GLN A 145 -0.93 5.48 10.47
N TRP A 146 -1.97 5.75 11.27
CA TRP A 146 -3.03 6.68 10.87
C TRP A 146 -2.52 8.10 10.67
N ARG A 147 -1.54 8.56 11.46
CA ARG A 147 -0.90 9.86 11.25
C ARG A 147 -0.20 9.93 9.89
N GLU A 148 0.48 8.86 9.49
CA GLU A 148 1.16 8.80 8.20
C GLU A 148 0.17 8.67 7.04
N GLU A 149 -0.83 7.79 7.14
CA GLU A 149 -1.90 7.67 6.15
C GLU A 149 -2.60 9.02 5.90
N ARG A 150 -2.95 9.77 6.95
CA ARG A 150 -3.52 11.13 6.80
C ARG A 150 -2.60 12.11 6.10
N ARG A 151 -1.27 12.00 6.26
CA ARG A 151 -0.31 12.82 5.51
C ARG A 151 -0.31 12.45 4.03
N ILE A 152 -0.38 11.15 3.73
CA ILE A 152 -0.46 10.64 2.35
C ILE A 152 -1.77 11.08 1.69
N GLU A 153 -2.90 11.04 2.40
CA GLU A 153 -4.18 11.56 1.92
C GLU A 153 -4.08 13.05 1.53
N ARG A 154 -3.50 13.88 2.41
CA ARG A 154 -3.27 15.30 2.09
C ARG A 154 -2.39 15.49 0.85
N LEU A 155 -1.29 14.76 0.75
CA LEU A 155 -0.43 14.82 -0.44
C LEU A 155 -1.18 14.42 -1.71
N ASN A 156 -2.01 13.37 -1.68
CA ASN A 156 -2.82 13.00 -2.83
C ASN A 156 -3.82 14.10 -3.20
N THR A 157 -4.48 14.72 -2.21
CA THR A 157 -5.39 15.85 -2.46
C THR A 157 -4.68 17.06 -3.04
N GLU A 158 -3.51 17.42 -2.52
CA GLU A 158 -2.69 18.53 -3.03
C GLU A 158 -2.20 18.28 -4.47
N THR A 159 -2.00 17.02 -4.86
CA THR A 159 -1.45 16.61 -6.16
C THR A 159 -2.54 16.37 -7.21
N TYR A 160 -3.54 15.56 -6.87
CA TYR A 160 -4.56 15.06 -7.81
C TYR A 160 -5.94 15.69 -7.57
N GLY A 161 -6.11 16.53 -6.54
CA GLY A 161 -7.42 17.02 -6.15
C GLY A 161 -8.28 15.85 -5.65
N ALA A 162 -9.47 15.69 -6.22
CA ALA A 162 -10.37 14.58 -5.89
C ALA A 162 -10.08 13.29 -6.69
N ALA A 163 -9.17 13.31 -7.68
CA ALA A 163 -8.90 12.18 -8.58
C ALA A 163 -8.03 11.05 -7.97
N TRP A 164 -8.41 10.56 -6.78
CA TRP A 164 -7.77 9.43 -6.11
C TRP A 164 -8.69 8.78 -5.07
N GLU A 165 -8.45 7.50 -4.79
CA GLU A 165 -9.11 6.73 -3.73
C GLU A 165 -8.16 5.77 -3.02
N TRP A 166 -8.59 5.29 -1.85
CA TRP A 166 -7.99 4.13 -1.20
C TRP A 166 -8.52 2.86 -1.88
N LEU A 167 -7.71 2.20 -2.69
CA LEU A 167 -8.09 0.97 -3.39
C LEU A 167 -7.14 -0.18 -3.03
N PRO A 168 -7.58 -1.44 -3.15
CA PRO A 168 -6.70 -2.59 -3.01
C PRO A 168 -5.46 -2.44 -3.89
N LEU A 169 -4.29 -2.79 -3.35
CA LEU A 169 -3.02 -2.65 -4.04
C LEU A 169 -3.02 -3.25 -5.46
N PRO A 170 -3.59 -4.44 -5.73
CA PRO A 170 -3.64 -4.99 -7.08
C PRO A 170 -4.47 -4.15 -8.06
N VAL A 171 -5.55 -3.54 -7.58
CA VAL A 171 -6.39 -2.64 -8.38
C VAL A 171 -5.57 -1.43 -8.79
N TRP A 172 -4.92 -0.77 -7.83
CA TRP A 172 -4.07 0.38 -8.13
C TRP A 172 -2.93 0.05 -9.09
N LEU A 173 -2.27 -1.10 -8.92
CA LEU A 173 -1.22 -1.54 -9.86
C LEU A 173 -1.74 -1.76 -11.26
N THR A 174 -2.96 -2.26 -11.42
CA THR A 174 -3.60 -2.42 -12.73
C THR A 174 -3.88 -1.05 -13.37
N LEU A 175 -4.37 -0.09 -12.58
CA LEU A 175 -4.66 1.27 -13.05
C LEU A 175 -3.42 2.08 -13.46
N VAL A 176 -2.25 1.81 -12.85
CA VAL A 176 -0.99 2.50 -13.17
C VAL A 176 -0.03 1.65 -14.01
N ASP A 177 -0.53 0.57 -14.62
CA ASP A 177 0.27 -0.28 -15.49
C ASP A 177 0.83 0.53 -16.67
N PRO A 178 2.17 0.68 -16.80
CA PRO A 178 2.77 1.40 -17.92
C PRO A 178 2.58 0.73 -19.28
N TYR A 179 2.08 -0.51 -19.30
CA TYR A 179 1.79 -1.27 -20.51
C TYR A 179 0.30 -1.24 -20.91
N GLY A 180 -0.54 -0.59 -20.11
CA GLY A 180 -1.95 -0.35 -20.42
C GLY A 180 -2.17 1.00 -21.13
N ASP A 181 -3.41 1.24 -21.58
CA ASP A 181 -3.82 2.48 -22.24
C ASP A 181 -4.22 3.60 -21.24
N GLY A 182 -4.39 3.27 -19.97
CA GLY A 182 -4.77 4.21 -18.91
C GLY A 182 -6.24 4.65 -18.93
N ALA A 183 -7.07 4.15 -19.85
CA ALA A 183 -8.45 4.63 -20.05
C ALA A 183 -9.32 4.44 -18.80
N GLU A 184 -9.14 3.33 -18.07
CA GLU A 184 -9.86 3.05 -16.83
C GLU A 184 -9.52 4.06 -15.73
N LEU A 185 -8.24 4.41 -15.57
CA LEU A 185 -7.80 5.39 -14.58
C LEU A 185 -8.38 6.77 -14.90
N GLU A 186 -8.40 7.16 -16.18
CA GLU A 186 -9.01 8.42 -16.60
C GLU A 186 -10.52 8.46 -16.32
N ALA A 187 -11.24 7.38 -16.61
CA ALA A 187 -12.67 7.26 -16.33
C ALA A 187 -12.97 7.36 -14.83
N LEU A 188 -12.21 6.65 -13.99
CA LEU A 188 -12.33 6.71 -12.54
C LEU A 188 -11.97 8.08 -11.99
N ALA A 189 -10.91 8.71 -12.50
CA ALA A 189 -10.52 10.06 -12.11
C ALA A 189 -11.65 11.07 -12.36
N ARG A 190 -12.29 11.04 -13.54
CA ARG A 190 -13.46 11.88 -13.84
C ARG A 190 -14.61 11.61 -12.87
N THR A 191 -14.88 10.34 -12.56
CA THR A 191 -15.94 9.95 -11.63
C THR A 191 -15.66 10.42 -10.20
N TRP A 192 -14.40 10.40 -9.76
CA TRP A 192 -14.04 10.89 -8.43
C TRP A 192 -14.06 12.42 -8.35
N GLU A 193 -13.67 13.10 -9.42
CA GLU A 193 -13.75 14.56 -9.52
C GLU A 193 -15.19 15.09 -9.52
N SER A 194 -16.13 14.33 -10.06
CA SER A 194 -17.56 14.70 -10.03
C SER A 194 -18.23 14.44 -8.68
N ARG A 195 -17.57 13.79 -7.71
CA ARG A 195 -18.14 13.60 -6.37
C ARG A 195 -18.15 14.93 -5.61
N PRO A 196 -19.17 15.18 -4.77
CA PRO A 196 -19.13 16.28 -3.82
C PRO A 196 -17.83 16.25 -3.04
N ALA A 197 -17.28 17.44 -2.73
CA ALA A 197 -16.06 17.55 -1.94
C ALA A 197 -16.17 16.65 -0.72
N ARG A 198 -15.23 15.70 -0.57
CA ARG A 198 -15.24 14.78 0.57
C ARG A 198 -15.29 15.64 1.83
N THR A 199 -16.37 15.51 2.60
CA THR A 199 -16.36 15.95 4.00
C THR A 199 -15.09 15.32 4.59
N PRO A 200 -14.19 16.10 5.23
CA PRO A 200 -13.01 15.55 5.88
C PRO A 200 -13.53 14.43 6.75
N ARG A 201 -13.15 13.17 6.46
CA ARG A 201 -13.71 11.95 7.09
C ARG A 201 -14.08 12.29 8.53
N GLU A 202 -15.36 12.56 8.79
CA GLU A 202 -15.83 12.75 10.15
C GLU A 202 -15.31 11.54 10.89
N ARG A 203 -14.69 11.77 12.05
CA ARG A 203 -14.02 10.76 12.86
C ARG A 203 -14.89 9.52 12.87
N VAL A 204 -14.62 8.57 11.96
CA VAL A 204 -15.26 7.26 12.01
C VAL A 204 -14.86 6.78 13.39
N PRO A 205 -15.82 6.58 14.31
CA PRO A 205 -15.47 6.28 15.68
C PRO A 205 -14.48 5.13 15.66
N ASP A 206 -13.47 5.18 16.53
CA ASP A 206 -12.45 4.13 16.70
C ASP A 206 -13.03 2.71 16.73
N ARG A 207 -14.32 2.59 17.06
CA ARG A 207 -15.11 1.35 17.12
C ARG A 207 -15.42 0.68 15.78
N ALA A 208 -15.42 1.37 14.63
CA ALA A 208 -15.76 0.75 13.34
C ALA A 208 -14.53 0.30 12.53
N ARG A 209 -13.32 0.54 13.04
CA ARG A 209 -12.09 0.04 12.41
C ARG A 209 -11.71 -1.29 13.07
N PRO A 210 -11.55 -2.39 12.30
CA PRO A 210 -11.02 -3.62 12.86
C PRO A 210 -9.71 -3.32 13.58
N ARG A 211 -9.64 -3.63 14.87
CA ARG A 211 -8.48 -3.32 15.72
C ARG A 211 -7.20 -4.03 15.25
N ASN A 212 -7.34 -5.07 14.43
CA ASN A 212 -6.25 -5.91 13.96
C ASN A 212 -6.26 -6.00 12.43
N ARG A 213 -6.09 -4.88 11.72
CA ARG A 213 -6.21 -4.88 10.25
C ARG A 213 -5.18 -5.77 9.56
N THR A 214 -4.00 -6.02 10.12
CA THR A 214 -2.92 -6.61 9.30
C THR A 214 -1.69 -7.15 10.04
N LEU A 215 -1.66 -7.24 11.38
CA LEU A 215 -0.44 -7.66 12.08
C LEU A 215 -0.58 -9.08 12.62
N PRO A 216 0.11 -10.07 12.02
CA PRO A 216 0.23 -11.37 12.64
C PRO A 216 1.16 -11.24 13.85
N VAL A 217 0.64 -11.47 15.05
CA VAL A 217 1.48 -11.84 16.18
C VAL A 217 1.63 -13.36 16.14
N LEU A 218 2.88 -13.84 16.23
CA LEU A 218 3.21 -15.25 16.01
C LEU A 218 2.58 -16.18 17.05
N ARG A 219 2.22 -15.64 18.22
CA ARG A 219 1.50 -16.34 19.29
C ARG A 219 0.31 -15.47 19.73
N ALA A 220 -0.88 -16.06 19.73
CA ALA A 220 -2.11 -15.41 20.18
C ALA A 220 -2.29 -15.62 21.70
#